data_AF-A0A3C1W917-F1
#
_entry.id   AF-A0A3C1W917-F1
#
_cell.length_a   1.000
_cell.length_b   1.000
_cell.length_c   1.000
_cell.angle_alpha   90.00
_cell.angle_beta   90.00
_cell.angle_gamma   90.00
#
_symmetry.space_group_name_H-M   'P 1'
#
loop_
_entity.id
_entity.type
_entity.pdbx_description
1 polymer ?
#
loop_
_entity_poly.entity_id
_entity_poly.type
_entity_poly.pdbx_seq_one_letter_code
_entity_poly.pdbx_strand_id
1 'polypeptide(L)'
;MPLPSRFSKPVIAGGMATGLLLAALIGLKVLSSGGDPGNAGNSSAVKIPSPPQGSADRTSSGNTFRKSNAQRPATENLESEQMETAPSRKEAMVAVSVRARRDLKLLREGSRNELESAEAREKFAETIRNISDPGERKRLLEERAESMRIARNKADAEKGFPGRAREKRLIALMQVQSLWRMNSYLAQNRSLKTESAQFDDQLADWVEKSEGMSDEEFHQSFNDLRRSLNELRIRDQAASTRQP
;
A
#
# COMPACT_ATOMS: atom_id res chain seq x y z
N MET A 1 -10.90 51.68 58.15
CA MET A 1 -10.00 50.76 58.88
C MET A 1 -8.86 50.32 57.96
N PRO A 2 -7.72 49.81 58.48
CA PRO A 2 -6.45 49.77 57.76
C PRO A 2 -6.05 48.41 57.12
N LEU A 3 -4.95 48.46 56.36
CA LEU A 3 -4.07 47.38 55.85
C LEU A 3 -3.28 46.70 57.02
N PRO A 4 -2.41 45.65 56.84
CA PRO A 4 -1.84 44.98 55.65
C PRO A 4 -2.21 43.45 55.60
N SER A 5 -1.51 42.43 55.06
CA SER A 5 -0.12 42.16 54.59
C SER A 5 -0.12 41.02 53.54
N ARG A 6 0.70 40.99 52.47
CA ARG A 6 2.15 40.65 52.27
C ARG A 6 2.58 39.16 52.36
N PHE A 7 3.57 38.83 51.51
CA PHE A 7 4.49 37.67 51.53
C PHE A 7 3.91 36.30 51.12
N SER A 8 4.66 35.40 50.46
CA SER A 8 6.03 35.50 49.91
C SER A 8 6.28 34.54 48.72
N LYS A 9 7.25 34.85 47.87
CA LYS A 9 7.91 33.88 46.99
C LYS A 9 9.03 33.16 47.78
N PRO A 10 9.23 31.84 47.63
CA PRO A 10 10.54 31.22 47.79
C PRO A 10 11.31 31.24 46.45
N VAL A 11 12.60 31.56 46.51
CA VAL A 11 13.56 31.26 45.43
C VAL A 11 14.50 30.19 45.95
N ILE A 12 14.54 29.04 45.28
CA ILE A 12 15.49 27.94 45.49
C ILE A 12 15.89 27.55 44.05
N ALA A 13 17.09 27.75 43.50
CA ALA A 13 18.47 27.84 44.01
C ALA A 13 19.15 26.47 44.23
N GLY A 14 20.11 26.16 43.35
CA GLY A 14 21.03 25.00 43.45
C GLY A 14 20.68 23.83 42.53
N GLY A 15 21.72 23.15 41.99
CA GLY A 15 21.58 21.88 41.28
C GLY A 15 22.31 21.76 39.92
N MET A 16 23.64 21.88 39.88
CA MET A 16 24.41 21.25 38.79
C MET A 16 24.52 19.74 39.04
N ALA A 17 24.31 18.92 38.01
CA ALA A 17 24.64 17.50 38.05
C ALA A 17 24.98 16.99 36.63
N THR A 18 26.25 17.12 36.23
CA THR A 18 26.77 16.45 35.02
C THR A 18 26.81 14.93 35.27
N GLY A 19 26.08 14.15 34.46
CA GLY A 19 25.88 12.71 34.69
C GLY A 19 26.22 11.85 33.47
N LEU A 20 27.48 11.85 33.04
CA LEU A 20 27.96 11.02 31.94
C LEU A 20 28.17 9.57 32.46
N LEU A 21 27.46 8.59 31.89
CA LEU A 21 27.51 7.20 32.37
C LEU A 21 27.63 6.19 31.21
N LEU A 22 28.85 5.98 30.73
CA LEU A 22 29.25 4.73 30.09
C LEU A 22 29.59 3.71 31.19
N ALA A 23 29.09 2.46 31.08
CA ALA A 23 29.93 1.25 31.04
C ALA A 23 29.14 -0.07 31.15
N ALA A 24 29.69 -1.10 30.49
CA ALA A 24 29.73 -2.50 30.93
C ALA A 24 28.45 -3.25 31.36
N LEU A 25 27.87 -3.98 30.41
CA LEU A 25 27.60 -5.42 30.58
C LEU A 25 28.36 -6.14 29.46
N ILE A 26 29.59 -6.62 29.72
CA ILE A 26 29.88 -7.94 30.29
C ILE A 26 29.26 -9.04 29.41
N GLY A 27 30.04 -9.56 28.46
CA GLY A 27 29.66 -10.71 27.65
C GLY A 27 29.93 -12.03 28.39
N LEU A 28 28.96 -12.94 28.38
CA LEU A 28 29.12 -14.27 28.94
C LEU A 28 29.32 -15.29 27.82
N LYS A 29 30.57 -15.70 27.57
CA LYS A 29 30.86 -16.90 26.76
C LYS A 29 30.38 -18.14 27.52
N VAL A 30 29.55 -18.96 26.89
CA VAL A 30 29.38 -20.37 27.24
C VAL A 30 29.81 -21.19 26.02
N LEU A 31 30.81 -22.05 26.19
CA LEU A 31 31.41 -22.80 25.07
C LEU A 31 31.99 -24.13 25.57
N SER A 32 31.15 -25.18 25.55
CA SER A 32 31.46 -26.60 25.81
C SER A 32 30.18 -27.44 25.63
N SER A 33 30.19 -28.68 25.16
CA SER A 33 31.26 -29.46 24.52
C SER A 33 30.70 -30.71 23.78
N GLY A 34 31.39 -31.16 22.72
CA GLY A 34 31.44 -32.56 22.28
C GLY A 34 30.34 -33.11 21.34
N GLY A 35 30.71 -34.01 20.41
CA GLY A 35 29.77 -35.01 19.88
C GLY A 35 29.62 -35.21 18.35
N ASP A 36 30.73 -35.30 17.62
CA ASP A 36 30.93 -35.97 16.31
C ASP A 36 30.11 -37.29 16.08
N PRO A 37 30.02 -37.85 14.84
CA PRO A 37 29.81 -37.21 13.53
C PRO A 37 28.85 -37.98 12.55
N GLY A 38 28.35 -37.28 11.52
CA GLY A 38 28.17 -37.84 10.17
C GLY A 38 26.82 -38.49 9.76
N ASN A 39 26.28 -38.02 8.62
CA ASN A 39 25.89 -38.87 7.48
C ASN A 39 25.94 -38.03 6.18
N ALA A 40 25.97 -38.66 5.01
CA ALA A 40 26.22 -38.03 3.72
C ALA A 40 24.96 -37.93 2.81
N GLY A 41 25.06 -37.07 1.79
CA GLY A 41 24.09 -36.98 0.68
C GLY A 41 22.98 -35.95 0.87
N ASN A 42 22.47 -35.28 -0.17
CA ASN A 42 22.81 -35.34 -1.60
C ASN A 42 22.76 -33.93 -2.23
N SER A 43 23.71 -33.62 -3.10
CA SER A 43 23.66 -32.43 -3.94
C SER A 43 22.77 -32.67 -5.17
N SER A 44 21.85 -31.73 -5.44
CA SER A 44 21.08 -31.72 -6.70
C SER A 44 21.05 -30.30 -7.27
N ALA A 45 21.84 -30.07 -8.31
CA ALA A 45 21.94 -28.79 -8.97
C ALA A 45 20.75 -28.61 -9.95
N VAL A 46 19.75 -27.82 -9.54
CA VAL A 46 18.61 -27.51 -10.42
C VAL A 46 19.07 -26.62 -11.58
N LYS A 47 19.14 -27.23 -12.76
CA LYS A 47 19.63 -26.65 -14.01
C LYS A 47 18.65 -25.59 -14.54
N ILE A 48 19.00 -24.31 -14.39
CA ILE A 48 18.25 -23.19 -14.98
C ILE A 48 18.39 -23.23 -16.52
N PRO A 49 17.29 -23.19 -17.31
CA PRO A 49 17.37 -23.09 -18.76
C PRO A 49 17.73 -21.67 -19.21
N SER A 50 18.73 -21.55 -20.10
CA SER A 50 19.06 -20.28 -20.77
C SER A 50 18.02 -19.93 -21.85
N PRO A 51 17.68 -18.64 -22.05
CA PRO A 51 16.90 -18.22 -23.21
C PRO A 51 17.74 -18.34 -24.51
N PRO A 52 17.13 -18.63 -25.67
CA PRO A 52 17.85 -18.78 -26.93
C PRO A 52 18.33 -17.43 -27.46
N GLN A 53 19.61 -17.35 -27.82
CA GLN A 53 20.13 -16.31 -28.72
C GLN A 53 19.87 -16.72 -30.17
N GLY A 54 19.48 -15.79 -31.03
CA GLY A 54 19.19 -16.07 -32.45
C GLY A 54 19.36 -14.87 -33.37
N SER A 55 20.52 -14.82 -34.06
CA SER A 55 20.84 -13.99 -35.24
C SER A 55 20.73 -12.46 -35.15
N ALA A 56 21.68 -11.78 -35.80
CA ALA A 56 21.74 -10.33 -35.93
C ALA A 56 21.24 -9.85 -37.32
N ASP A 57 21.48 -8.57 -37.60
CA ASP A 57 21.48 -7.92 -38.91
C ASP A 57 20.15 -7.76 -39.66
N ARG A 58 19.57 -6.57 -39.50
CA ARG A 58 19.61 -5.59 -40.60
C ARG A 58 19.56 -4.14 -40.12
N THR A 59 20.53 -3.36 -40.58
CA THR A 59 20.56 -1.90 -40.42
C THR A 59 19.63 -1.23 -41.42
N SER A 60 18.90 -0.21 -40.97
CA SER A 60 18.48 0.90 -41.83
C SER A 60 18.19 2.14 -40.99
N SER A 61 18.77 3.28 -41.35
CA SER A 61 18.48 4.58 -40.75
C SER A 61 17.29 5.22 -41.47
N GLY A 62 16.38 5.89 -40.74
CA GLY A 62 15.10 6.34 -41.29
C GLY A 62 14.43 7.43 -40.46
N ASN A 63 15.15 8.51 -40.18
CA ASN A 63 14.69 9.58 -39.30
C ASN A 63 13.77 10.59 -40.03
N THR A 64 12.45 10.55 -39.78
CA THR A 64 11.55 11.70 -40.06
C THR A 64 10.44 11.84 -39.01
N PHE A 65 10.54 12.88 -38.17
CA PHE A 65 9.39 13.46 -37.47
C PHE A 65 8.39 14.00 -38.51
N ARG A 66 7.17 13.46 -38.58
CA ARG A 66 6.09 14.05 -39.41
C ARG A 66 4.96 14.61 -38.54
N LYS A 67 5.12 15.88 -38.18
CA LYS A 67 4.21 16.69 -37.36
C LYS A 67 2.93 17.02 -38.13
N SER A 68 1.89 16.20 -37.99
CA SER A 68 0.59 16.39 -38.66
C SER A 68 -0.21 17.52 -38.01
N ASN A 69 -0.02 18.75 -38.51
CA ASN A 69 -0.79 19.92 -38.11
C ASN A 69 -2.20 19.86 -38.73
N ALA A 70 -3.19 19.42 -37.96
CA ALA A 70 -4.60 19.37 -38.37
C ALA A 70 -5.33 20.66 -37.94
N GLN A 71 -5.98 21.31 -38.90
CA GLN A 71 -6.49 22.67 -38.76
C GLN A 71 -7.84 22.72 -38.03
N ARG A 72 -8.02 23.71 -37.14
CA ARG A 72 -9.34 24.10 -36.61
C ARG A 72 -10.20 24.70 -37.73
N PRO A 73 -11.44 24.24 -37.92
CA PRO A 73 -12.58 25.13 -38.14
C PRO A 73 -12.91 25.83 -36.81
N ALA A 74 -13.59 26.97 -36.87
CA ALA A 74 -14.10 27.69 -35.70
C ALA A 74 -15.62 27.55 -35.58
N THR A 75 -16.13 27.71 -34.35
CA THR A 75 -17.50 28.12 -34.02
C THR A 75 -18.65 27.44 -34.77
N GLU A 76 -19.22 26.40 -34.16
CA GLU A 76 -20.67 26.44 -33.89
C GLU A 76 -20.86 26.48 -32.38
N ASN A 77 -21.78 27.33 -31.92
CA ASN A 77 -22.14 27.41 -30.51
C ASN A 77 -23.19 26.35 -30.22
N LEU A 78 -22.77 25.28 -29.56
CA LEU A 78 -23.68 24.49 -28.72
C LEU A 78 -23.42 24.88 -27.27
N GLU A 79 -24.33 25.68 -26.73
CA GLU A 79 -24.51 25.82 -25.29
C GLU A 79 -24.88 24.44 -24.72
N SER A 80 -23.86 23.65 -24.41
CA SER A 80 -24.01 22.50 -23.53
C SER A 80 -24.29 23.06 -22.14
N GLU A 81 -25.58 23.29 -21.85
CA GLU A 81 -26.04 23.60 -20.50
C GLU A 81 -25.36 22.63 -19.54
N GLN A 82 -24.52 23.18 -18.64
CA GLN A 82 -23.85 22.37 -17.63
C GLN A 82 -24.84 22.06 -16.50
N MET A 83 -25.91 21.34 -16.84
CA MET A 83 -26.65 20.56 -15.88
C MET A 83 -25.66 19.76 -15.04
N GLU A 84 -25.88 19.70 -13.73
CA GLU A 84 -25.23 18.74 -12.86
C GLU A 84 -25.80 17.34 -13.12
N THR A 85 -25.55 16.80 -14.31
CA THR A 85 -25.82 15.39 -14.62
C THR A 85 -25.07 14.55 -13.62
N ALA A 86 -25.80 13.76 -12.82
CA ALA A 86 -25.22 12.88 -11.82
C ALA A 86 -24.07 12.06 -12.44
N PRO A 87 -22.91 11.94 -11.77
CA PRO A 87 -21.73 11.32 -12.35
C PRO A 87 -22.06 9.90 -12.81
N SER A 88 -21.57 9.51 -13.99
CA SER A 88 -21.82 8.15 -14.47
C SER A 88 -21.32 7.14 -13.44
N ARG A 89 -21.95 5.96 -13.33
CA ARG A 89 -21.58 4.95 -12.31
C ARG A 89 -20.06 4.72 -12.26
N LYS A 90 -19.44 4.60 -13.44
CA LYS A 90 -17.98 4.57 -13.65
C LYS A 90 -17.23 5.69 -12.93
N GLU A 91 -17.68 6.93 -13.08
CA GLU A 91 -17.06 8.11 -12.46
C GLU A 91 -17.25 8.13 -10.95
N ALA A 92 -18.41 7.69 -10.43
CA ALA A 92 -18.60 7.48 -8.99
C ALA A 92 -17.62 6.43 -8.43
N MET A 93 -17.49 5.26 -9.08
CA MET A 93 -16.51 4.21 -8.72
C MET A 93 -15.07 4.73 -8.74
N VAL A 94 -14.73 5.58 -9.71
CA VAL A 94 -13.41 6.23 -9.83
C VAL A 94 -13.20 7.25 -8.71
N ALA A 95 -14.16 8.14 -8.49
CA ALA A 95 -14.07 9.22 -7.50
C ALA A 95 -13.90 8.68 -6.08
N VAL A 96 -14.67 7.66 -5.71
CA VAL A 96 -14.58 6.99 -4.40
C VAL A 96 -13.23 6.30 -4.23
N SER A 97 -12.78 5.53 -5.23
CA SER A 97 -11.45 4.90 -5.19
C SER A 97 -10.29 5.90 -5.14
N VAL A 98 -10.43 7.08 -5.75
CA VAL A 98 -9.43 8.15 -5.72
C VAL A 98 -9.45 8.92 -4.40
N ARG A 99 -10.63 9.24 -3.84
CA ARG A 99 -10.78 9.83 -2.50
C ARG A 99 -10.17 8.92 -1.44
N ALA A 100 -10.52 7.62 -1.47
CA ALA A 100 -9.96 6.64 -0.54
C ALA A 100 -8.42 6.52 -0.61
N ARG A 101 -7.81 6.68 -1.79
CA ARG A 101 -6.33 6.75 -1.92
C ARG A 101 -5.73 7.98 -1.25
N ARG A 102 -6.35 9.15 -1.39
CA ARG A 102 -5.90 10.39 -0.73
C ARG A 102 -6.02 10.25 0.79
N ASP A 103 -7.17 9.80 1.26
CA ASP A 103 -7.48 9.69 2.68
C ASP A 103 -6.64 8.60 3.38
N LEU A 104 -6.30 7.52 2.67
CA LEU A 104 -5.36 6.49 3.15
C LEU A 104 -3.92 6.99 3.16
N LYS A 105 -3.52 7.79 2.15
CA LYS A 105 -2.20 8.43 2.13
C LYS A 105 -2.05 9.36 3.33
N LEU A 106 -3.01 10.25 3.56
CA LEU A 106 -3.00 11.18 4.71
C LEU A 106 -2.99 10.45 6.06
N LEU A 107 -3.82 9.41 6.22
CA LEU A 107 -3.84 8.57 7.43
C LEU A 107 -2.47 7.90 7.68
N ARG A 108 -1.79 7.45 6.62
CA ARG A 108 -0.47 6.81 6.74
C ARG A 108 0.65 7.81 6.97
N GLU A 109 0.58 9.00 6.37
CA GLU A 109 1.53 10.09 6.60
C GLU A 109 1.49 10.56 8.07
N GLY A 110 0.30 10.64 8.67
CA GLY A 110 0.14 10.89 10.12
C GLY A 110 0.68 9.77 11.04
N SER A 111 0.93 8.57 10.52
CA SER A 111 1.53 7.43 11.26
C SER A 111 2.97 7.11 10.84
N ARG A 112 3.62 7.99 10.06
CA ARG A 112 4.94 7.72 9.46
C ARG A 112 6.06 7.97 10.46
N ASN A 113 6.78 6.91 10.83
CA ASN A 113 7.94 7.01 11.70
C ASN A 113 9.18 7.58 10.97
N GLU A 114 10.15 8.08 11.75
CA GLU A 114 11.37 8.73 11.26
C GLU A 114 12.20 7.80 10.34
N LEU A 115 12.27 6.51 10.67
CA LEU A 115 12.98 5.48 9.89
C LEU A 115 12.38 5.27 8.49
N GLU A 116 11.12 5.66 8.29
CA GLU A 116 10.41 5.61 7.02
C GLU A 116 10.45 6.92 6.22
N SER A 117 11.10 7.99 6.71
CA SER A 117 11.40 9.20 5.93
C SER A 117 12.27 8.90 4.69
N ALA A 118 12.34 9.82 3.73
CA ALA A 118 13.22 9.65 2.56
C ALA A 118 14.70 9.71 2.98
N GLU A 119 15.04 10.72 3.78
CA GLU A 119 16.39 10.98 4.31
C GLU A 119 16.93 9.80 5.16
N ALA A 120 16.12 9.20 6.05
CA ALA A 120 16.55 8.03 6.81
C ALA A 120 16.64 6.74 5.97
N ARG A 121 16.00 6.68 4.79
CA ARG A 121 16.23 5.59 3.82
C ARG A 121 17.58 5.78 3.12
N GLU A 122 17.87 7.00 2.70
CA GLU A 122 19.10 7.39 2.02
C GLU A 122 20.35 7.25 2.90
N LYS A 123 20.37 7.88 4.08
CA LYS A 123 21.50 7.81 5.04
C LYS A 123 21.89 6.37 5.41
N PHE A 124 20.90 5.49 5.59
CA PHE A 124 21.16 4.08 5.87
C PHE A 124 21.61 3.31 4.62
N ALA A 125 21.10 3.64 3.43
CA ALA A 125 21.58 3.02 2.19
C ALA A 125 23.04 3.39 1.91
N GLU A 126 23.45 4.62 2.20
CA GLU A 126 24.85 5.05 2.21
C GLU A 126 25.68 4.30 3.27
N THR A 127 25.19 4.19 4.50
CA THR A 127 25.85 3.42 5.57
C THR A 127 26.10 1.96 5.14
N ILE A 128 25.08 1.28 4.60
CA ILE A 128 25.16 -0.10 4.10
C ILE A 128 26.12 -0.23 2.90
N ARG A 129 26.20 0.79 2.04
CA ARG A 129 27.12 0.84 0.89
C ARG A 129 28.58 0.96 1.34
N ASN A 130 28.84 1.73 2.39
CA ASN A 130 30.18 2.04 2.88
C ASN A 130 30.77 0.93 3.78
N ILE A 131 29.97 -0.05 4.21
CA ILE A 131 30.42 -1.18 5.02
C ILE A 131 30.88 -2.33 4.12
N SER A 132 32.18 -2.63 4.16
CA SER A 132 32.81 -3.69 3.35
C SER A 132 32.56 -5.11 3.88
N ASP A 133 32.39 -5.30 5.20
CA ASP A 133 32.15 -6.62 5.78
C ASP A 133 30.70 -7.09 5.54
N PRO A 134 30.47 -8.25 4.89
CA PRO A 134 29.13 -8.81 4.75
C PRO A 134 28.48 -9.20 6.08
N GLY A 135 29.24 -9.51 7.13
CA GLY A 135 28.70 -9.83 8.46
C GLY A 135 28.03 -8.63 9.12
N GLU A 136 28.79 -7.55 9.29
CA GLU A 136 28.33 -6.25 9.81
C GLU A 136 27.17 -5.70 8.97
N ARG A 137 27.28 -5.76 7.63
CA ARG A 137 26.21 -5.33 6.72
C ARG A 137 24.93 -6.12 6.94
N LYS A 138 25.02 -7.44 7.14
CA LYS A 138 23.87 -8.28 7.47
C LYS A 138 23.26 -7.89 8.83
N ARG A 139 24.08 -7.72 9.87
CA ARG A 139 23.59 -7.34 11.21
C ARG A 139 22.76 -6.05 11.16
N LEU A 140 23.26 -5.01 10.49
CA LEU A 140 22.54 -3.73 10.38
C LEU A 140 21.25 -3.81 9.57
N LEU A 141 21.16 -4.71 8.58
CA LEU A 141 19.91 -4.97 7.85
C LEU A 141 18.87 -5.65 8.75
N GLU A 142 19.29 -6.60 9.59
CA GLU A 142 18.42 -7.27 10.56
C GLU A 142 18.00 -6.31 11.71
N GLU A 143 18.94 -5.51 12.21
CA GLU A 143 18.72 -4.47 13.24
C GLU A 143 17.76 -3.38 12.76
N ARG A 144 17.86 -2.93 11.49
CA ARG A 144 16.87 -2.03 10.91
C ARG A 144 15.51 -2.71 10.71
N ALA A 145 15.48 -3.97 10.26
CA ALA A 145 14.23 -4.69 10.09
C ALA A 145 13.46 -4.84 11.41
N GLU A 146 14.17 -5.14 12.51
CA GLU A 146 13.61 -5.19 13.85
C GLU A 146 13.15 -3.82 14.35
N SER A 147 13.99 -2.78 14.20
CA SER A 147 13.63 -1.39 14.55
C SER A 147 12.37 -0.92 13.82
N MET A 148 12.23 -1.26 12.53
CA MET A 148 11.05 -1.01 11.71
C MET A 148 9.82 -1.81 12.16
N ARG A 149 10.00 -3.04 12.67
CA ARG A 149 8.93 -3.87 13.24
C ARG A 149 8.40 -3.26 14.54
N ILE A 150 9.30 -2.84 15.45
CA ILE A 150 8.94 -2.17 16.70
C ILE A 150 8.19 -0.86 16.42
N ALA A 151 8.71 -0.02 15.50
CA ALA A 151 8.08 1.24 15.14
C ALA A 151 6.67 1.07 14.54
N ARG A 152 6.44 0.02 13.74
CA ARG A 152 5.10 -0.32 13.22
C ARG A 152 4.16 -0.82 14.30
N ASN A 153 4.62 -1.72 15.17
CA ASN A 153 3.82 -2.21 16.30
C ASN A 153 3.38 -1.06 17.21
N LYS A 154 4.25 -0.07 17.45
CA LYS A 154 3.92 1.16 18.18
C LYS A 154 2.86 1.98 17.43
N ALA A 155 3.07 2.29 16.15
CA ALA A 155 2.12 3.08 15.36
C ALA A 155 0.74 2.40 15.25
N ASP A 156 0.69 1.08 15.08
CA ASP A 156 -0.58 0.33 15.02
C ASP A 156 -1.26 0.18 16.38
N ALA A 157 -0.53 0.31 17.49
CA ALA A 157 -1.11 0.48 18.83
C ALA A 157 -1.70 1.89 19.00
N GLU A 158 -0.96 2.93 18.63
CA GLU A 158 -1.37 4.35 18.69
C GLU A 158 -2.62 4.64 17.84
N LYS A 159 -2.77 4.01 16.66
CA LYS A 159 -3.99 4.06 15.84
C LYS A 159 -5.25 3.53 16.55
N GLY A 160 -5.10 2.70 17.58
CA GLY A 160 -6.21 2.02 18.26
C GLY A 160 -7.06 1.13 17.32
N PHE A 161 -8.22 0.68 17.80
CA PHE A 161 -9.19 -0.04 16.95
C PHE A 161 -9.78 0.85 15.84
N PRO A 162 -10.26 2.09 16.10
CA PRO A 162 -10.90 2.92 15.08
C PRO A 162 -9.97 3.32 13.92
N GLY A 163 -8.70 3.62 14.19
CA GLY A 163 -7.73 3.95 13.13
C GLY A 163 -7.46 2.75 12.21
N ARG A 164 -7.37 1.53 12.77
CA ARG A 164 -7.23 0.29 12.00
C ARG A 164 -8.50 -0.07 11.22
N ALA A 165 -9.68 0.19 11.77
CA ALA A 165 -10.95 0.01 11.06
C ALA A 165 -11.08 0.99 9.88
N ARG A 166 -10.82 2.29 10.10
CA ARG A 166 -10.78 3.31 9.04
C ARG A 166 -9.78 2.97 7.94
N GLU A 167 -8.58 2.49 8.29
CA GLU A 167 -7.59 2.03 7.32
C GLU A 167 -8.11 0.86 6.45
N LYS A 168 -8.75 -0.15 7.06
CA LYS A 168 -9.40 -1.25 6.30
C LYS A 168 -10.53 -0.75 5.41
N ARG A 169 -11.39 0.15 5.92
CA ARG A 169 -12.53 0.74 5.18
C ARG A 169 -12.05 1.45 3.91
N LEU A 170 -10.99 2.26 4.04
CA LEU A 170 -10.35 2.92 2.91
C LEU A 170 -9.74 1.93 1.90
N ILE A 171 -9.08 0.86 2.36
CA ILE A 171 -8.52 -0.18 1.47
C ILE A 171 -9.61 -0.89 0.65
N ALA A 172 -10.80 -1.11 1.22
CA ALA A 172 -11.96 -1.64 0.49
C ALA A 172 -12.52 -0.63 -0.52
N LEU A 173 -12.75 0.63 -0.12
CA LEU A 173 -13.18 1.71 -1.03
C LEU A 173 -12.21 1.90 -2.20
N MET A 174 -10.90 1.71 -2.00
CA MET A 174 -9.92 1.70 -3.09
C MET A 174 -10.16 0.58 -4.11
N GLN A 175 -10.61 -0.60 -3.67
CA GLN A 175 -10.82 -1.78 -4.52
C GLN A 175 -12.10 -1.72 -5.36
N VAL A 176 -13.07 -0.88 -5.00
CA VAL A 176 -14.33 -0.64 -5.75
C VAL A 176 -14.11 -0.47 -7.25
N GLN A 177 -13.18 0.39 -7.66
CA GLN A 177 -12.81 0.60 -9.06
C GLN A 177 -12.31 -0.68 -9.75
N SER A 178 -11.68 -1.60 -9.02
CA SER A 178 -11.22 -2.89 -9.56
C SER A 178 -12.38 -3.89 -9.73
N LEU A 179 -13.37 -3.86 -8.84
CA LEU A 179 -14.59 -4.67 -8.96
C LEU A 179 -15.38 -4.23 -10.20
N TRP A 180 -15.62 -2.92 -10.33
CA TRP A 180 -16.30 -2.34 -11.49
C TRP A 180 -15.58 -2.66 -12.82
N ARG A 181 -14.25 -2.54 -12.88
CA ARG A 181 -13.46 -2.89 -14.07
C ARG A 181 -13.58 -4.37 -14.42
N MET A 182 -13.49 -5.26 -13.44
CA MET A 182 -13.60 -6.71 -13.67
C MET A 182 -15.01 -7.08 -14.16
N ASN A 183 -16.05 -6.50 -13.57
CA ASN A 183 -17.42 -6.65 -14.04
C ASN A 183 -17.63 -6.11 -15.48
N SER A 184 -16.98 -4.99 -15.82
CA SER A 184 -17.03 -4.40 -17.16
C SER A 184 -16.39 -5.27 -18.25
N TYR A 185 -15.53 -6.23 -17.88
CA TYR A 185 -15.06 -7.27 -18.80
C TYR A 185 -16.06 -8.43 -18.88
N LEU A 186 -16.58 -8.91 -17.74
CA LEU A 186 -17.55 -10.00 -17.68
C LEU A 186 -18.86 -9.68 -18.42
N ALA A 187 -19.30 -8.42 -18.39
CA ALA A 187 -20.45 -7.91 -19.13
C ALA A 187 -20.32 -8.00 -20.68
N GLN A 188 -19.11 -8.25 -21.19
CA GLN A 188 -18.86 -8.48 -22.62
C GLN A 188 -19.24 -9.91 -23.03
N ASN A 189 -19.20 -10.86 -22.07
CA ASN A 189 -19.68 -12.22 -22.30
C ASN A 189 -21.22 -12.24 -22.30
N ARG A 190 -21.81 -12.64 -23.44
CA ARG A 190 -23.28 -12.66 -23.63
C ARG A 190 -24.01 -13.54 -22.61
N SER A 191 -23.37 -14.60 -22.09
CA SER A 191 -23.99 -15.51 -21.12
C SER A 191 -24.00 -14.99 -19.68
N LEU A 192 -23.24 -13.93 -19.37
CA LEU A 192 -23.14 -13.33 -18.03
C LEU A 192 -23.64 -11.87 -18.00
N LYS A 193 -24.18 -11.36 -19.12
CA LYS A 193 -24.56 -9.95 -19.26
C LYS A 193 -25.62 -9.52 -18.25
N THR A 194 -26.57 -10.40 -17.91
CA THR A 194 -27.66 -10.10 -16.97
C THR A 194 -27.14 -9.99 -15.54
N GLU A 195 -26.34 -10.96 -15.09
CA GLU A 195 -25.79 -10.95 -13.74
C GLU A 195 -24.69 -9.90 -13.58
N SER A 196 -23.96 -9.57 -14.65
CA SER A 196 -23.01 -8.45 -14.64
C SER A 196 -23.73 -7.10 -14.54
N ALA A 197 -24.93 -6.95 -15.12
CA ALA A 197 -25.76 -5.76 -14.91
C ALA A 197 -26.25 -5.68 -13.45
N GLN A 198 -26.78 -6.78 -12.91
CA GLN A 198 -27.19 -6.88 -11.50
C GLN A 198 -26.02 -6.58 -10.54
N PHE A 199 -24.80 -7.01 -10.85
CA PHE A 199 -23.62 -6.68 -10.05
C PHE A 199 -23.22 -5.20 -10.16
N ASP A 200 -23.40 -4.55 -11.31
CA ASP A 200 -23.17 -3.11 -11.47
C ASP A 200 -24.19 -2.30 -10.65
N ASP A 201 -25.45 -2.72 -10.63
CA ASP A 201 -26.50 -2.16 -9.76
C ASP A 201 -26.15 -2.33 -8.28
N GLN A 202 -25.79 -3.55 -7.85
CA GLN A 202 -25.40 -3.85 -6.47
C GLN A 202 -24.15 -3.06 -6.03
N LEU A 203 -23.15 -2.90 -6.90
CA LEU A 203 -21.94 -2.15 -6.59
C LEU A 203 -22.21 -0.64 -6.51
N ALA A 204 -23.12 -0.10 -7.34
CA ALA A 204 -23.57 1.28 -7.26
C ALA A 204 -24.32 1.58 -5.95
N ASP A 205 -25.33 0.77 -5.64
CA ASP A 205 -26.13 0.87 -4.41
C ASP A 205 -25.28 0.73 -3.13
N TRP A 206 -24.32 -0.22 -3.14
CA TRP A 206 -23.37 -0.37 -2.05
C TRP A 206 -22.49 0.86 -1.86
N VAL A 207 -21.98 1.46 -2.95
CA VAL A 207 -21.14 2.66 -2.87
C VAL A 207 -21.91 3.85 -2.30
N GLU A 208 -23.16 4.06 -2.74
CA GLU A 208 -24.02 5.14 -2.23
C GLU A 208 -24.25 5.02 -0.72
N LYS A 209 -24.51 3.80 -0.24
CA LYS A 209 -24.72 3.52 1.20
C LYS A 209 -23.43 3.39 2.01
N SER A 210 -22.26 3.29 1.35
CA SER A 210 -20.98 2.90 1.99
C SER A 210 -20.44 3.86 3.06
N GLU A 211 -20.90 5.11 3.11
CA GLU A 211 -20.55 6.04 4.20
C GLU A 211 -21.40 5.82 5.47
N GLY A 212 -22.63 5.32 5.36
CA GLY A 212 -23.56 5.16 6.49
C GLY A 212 -23.47 3.82 7.23
N MET A 213 -22.92 2.78 6.61
CA MET A 213 -22.82 1.42 7.18
C MET A 213 -21.96 1.36 8.47
N SER A 214 -22.28 0.43 9.36
CA SER A 214 -21.36 0.01 10.43
C SER A 214 -20.09 -0.64 9.84
N ASP A 215 -18.97 -0.70 10.59
CA ASP A 215 -17.71 -1.27 10.04
C ASP A 215 -17.84 -2.78 9.78
N GLU A 216 -18.60 -3.50 10.60
CA GLU A 216 -18.94 -4.91 10.43
C GLU A 216 -19.77 -5.15 9.16
N GLU A 217 -20.86 -4.40 8.99
CA GLU A 217 -21.77 -4.43 7.84
C GLU A 217 -21.05 -4.05 6.54
N PHE A 218 -20.26 -2.97 6.57
CA PHE A 218 -19.45 -2.50 5.46
C PHE A 218 -18.47 -3.60 5.01
N HIS A 219 -17.78 -4.25 5.95
CA HIS A 219 -16.83 -5.29 5.61
C HIS A 219 -17.49 -6.62 5.19
N GLN A 220 -18.66 -6.96 5.74
CA GLN A 220 -19.39 -8.15 5.33
C GLN A 220 -19.93 -7.99 3.91
N SER A 221 -20.72 -6.95 3.65
CA SER A 221 -21.29 -6.64 2.34
C SER A 221 -20.24 -6.47 1.24
N PHE A 222 -19.11 -5.82 1.54
CA PHE A 222 -17.99 -5.70 0.61
C PHE A 222 -17.34 -7.06 0.26
N ASN A 223 -17.24 -7.97 1.23
CA ASN A 223 -16.72 -9.31 0.98
C ASN A 223 -17.72 -10.17 0.18
N ASP A 224 -19.02 -9.95 0.34
CA ASP A 224 -20.05 -10.63 -0.45
C ASP A 224 -20.07 -10.15 -1.90
N LEU A 225 -19.93 -8.85 -2.17
CA LEU A 225 -19.67 -8.34 -3.52
C LEU A 225 -18.42 -9.00 -4.16
N ARG A 226 -17.34 -9.17 -3.38
CA ARG A 226 -16.13 -9.85 -3.86
C ARG A 226 -16.33 -11.34 -4.12
N ARG A 227 -17.24 -12.01 -3.42
CA ARG A 227 -17.63 -13.40 -3.66
C ARG A 227 -18.42 -13.52 -4.97
N SER A 228 -19.53 -12.78 -5.09
CA SER A 228 -20.40 -12.78 -6.28
C SER A 228 -19.63 -12.52 -7.58
N LEU A 229 -18.73 -11.53 -7.58
CA LEU A 229 -17.91 -11.22 -8.76
C LEU A 229 -16.88 -12.31 -9.08
N ASN A 230 -16.33 -12.97 -8.07
CA ASN A 230 -15.42 -14.09 -8.27
C ASN A 230 -16.14 -15.35 -8.78
N GLU A 231 -17.40 -15.57 -8.39
CA GLU A 231 -18.25 -16.63 -8.93
C GLU A 231 -18.57 -16.39 -10.42
N LEU A 232 -18.92 -15.15 -10.81
CA LEU A 232 -19.06 -14.77 -12.23
C LEU A 232 -17.77 -15.04 -13.01
N ARG A 233 -16.61 -14.66 -12.47
CA ARG A 233 -15.29 -14.92 -13.06
C ARG A 233 -14.97 -16.41 -13.20
N ILE A 234 -15.40 -17.26 -12.25
CA ILE A 234 -15.23 -18.71 -12.35
C ILE A 234 -16.15 -19.29 -13.43
N ARG A 235 -17.40 -18.81 -13.55
CA ARG A 235 -18.33 -19.23 -14.61
C ARG A 235 -17.84 -18.83 -16.00
N ASP A 236 -17.26 -17.64 -16.16
CA ASP A 236 -16.62 -17.17 -17.39
C ASP A 236 -15.44 -18.07 -17.83
N GLN A 237 -14.54 -18.38 -16.91
CA GLN A 237 -13.40 -19.28 -17.15
C GLN A 237 -13.84 -20.72 -17.46
N ALA A 238 -14.90 -21.21 -16.82
CA ALA A 238 -15.48 -22.53 -17.08
C ALA A 238 -16.27 -22.61 -18.39
N ALA A 239 -16.73 -21.48 -18.93
CA ALA A 239 -17.30 -21.41 -20.29
C ALA A 239 -16.20 -21.38 -21.35
N SER A 240 -15.16 -20.58 -21.12
CA SER A 240 -14.02 -20.44 -22.04
C SER A 240 -13.25 -21.74 -22.27
N THR A 241 -13.09 -22.56 -21.23
CA THR A 241 -12.42 -23.89 -21.32
C THR A 241 -13.30 -25.00 -21.91
N ARG A 242 -14.52 -24.69 -22.36
CA ARG A 242 -15.46 -25.63 -23.00
C ARG A 242 -15.73 -25.31 -24.48
N GLN A 243 -15.07 -24.29 -25.04
CA GLN A 243 -15.09 -24.05 -26.49
C GLN A 243 -14.06 -24.96 -27.17
N PRO A 244 -14.41 -25.63 -28.29
CA PRO A 244 -13.51 -26.53 -29.02
C PRO A 244 -12.51 -25.78 -29.91
#